data_AF-A0A835LN03-F1
#
_entry.id   AF-A0A835LN03-F1
#
_cell.length_a   1.000
_cell.length_b   1.000
_cell.length_c   1.000
_cell.angle_alpha   90.00
_cell.angle_beta   90.00
_cell.angle_gamma   90.00
#
_symmetry.space_group_name_H-M   'P 1'
#
loop_
_entity.id
_entity.type
_entity.pdbx_description
1 polymer ?
#
loop_
_entity_poly.entity_id
_entity_poly.type
_entity_poly.pdbx_seq_one_letter_code
_entity_poly.pdbx_strand_id
1 'polypeptide(L)'
;MSNVAQIPTSFGHELRACLRCRLVKTYDQFRESGCENCPFFDMDKEHEVVGDCTTSNFTGIISVMDPTRSWAAKWLRIGESQSNLLCARKIMCHTYHQNAFDWSGGSCYLHRVGVL
;
A
#
# COMPACT_ATOMS: atom_id res chain seq x y z
N MET A 1 1.12 -4.21 20.57
CA MET A 1 -0.02 -4.41 19.65
C MET A 1 0.54 -4.22 18.24
N SER A 2 0.48 -5.24 17.38
CA SER A 2 0.91 -5.10 15.98
C SER A 2 0.00 -4.09 15.30
N ASN A 3 0.56 -2.97 14.82
CA ASN A 3 -0.22 -1.82 14.33
C ASN A 3 -0.61 -2.05 12.87
N VAL A 4 -1.51 -3.01 12.65
CA VAL A 4 -1.98 -3.40 11.32
C VAL A 4 -2.56 -2.19 10.59
N ALA A 5 -2.18 -2.00 9.33
CA ALA A 5 -2.70 -0.89 8.54
C ALA A 5 -4.21 -1.02 8.34
N GLN A 6 -4.94 0.10 8.48
CA GLN A 6 -6.38 0.11 8.25
C GLN A 6 -6.71 0.01 6.75
N ILE A 7 -7.75 -0.77 6.43
CA ILE A 7 -8.29 -0.88 5.07
C ILE A 7 -9.00 0.43 4.71
N PRO A 8 -8.86 0.97 3.49
CA PRO A 8 -9.65 2.08 3.00
C PRO A 8 -11.15 1.85 3.19
N THR A 9 -11.84 2.85 3.75
CA THR A 9 -13.29 2.80 3.93
C THR A 9 -14.05 2.90 2.61
N SER A 10 -13.41 3.43 1.57
CA SER A 10 -13.97 3.57 0.24
C SER A 10 -12.84 3.57 -0.82
N PHE A 11 -13.20 3.26 -2.07
CA PHE A 11 -12.26 3.12 -3.19
C PHE A 11 -12.47 4.20 -4.28
N GLY A 12 -13.03 5.35 -3.90
CA GLY A 12 -13.28 6.48 -4.79
C GLY A 12 -12.10 7.44 -4.94
N HIS A 13 -12.40 8.67 -5.36
CA HIS A 13 -11.41 9.72 -5.61
C HIS A 13 -10.79 10.31 -4.34
N GLU A 14 -11.36 9.99 -3.17
CA GLU A 14 -10.87 10.36 -1.83
C GLU A 14 -9.63 9.59 -1.38
N LEU A 15 -9.22 8.56 -2.14
CA LEU A 15 -8.02 7.79 -1.85
C LEU A 15 -6.76 8.64 -2.04
N ARG A 16 -5.83 8.46 -1.10
CA ARG A 16 -4.50 9.07 -1.14
C ARG A 16 -3.44 8.05 -0.81
N ALA A 17 -2.26 8.26 -1.35
CA ALA A 17 -1.08 7.46 -1.08
C ALA A 17 -0.08 8.27 -0.27
N CYS A 18 0.44 7.71 0.82
CA CYS A 18 1.56 8.31 1.56
C CYS A 18 2.79 8.41 0.65
N LEU A 19 3.41 9.59 0.57
CA LEU A 19 4.57 9.82 -0.28
C LEU A 19 5.81 9.02 0.17
N ARG A 20 5.90 8.71 1.47
CA ARG A 20 7.00 7.92 2.05
C ARG A 20 6.80 6.42 1.86
N CYS A 21 5.74 5.85 2.46
CA CYS A 21 5.58 4.40 2.56
C CYS A 21 4.59 3.81 1.55
N ARG A 22 3.91 4.64 0.75
CA ARG A 22 2.94 4.22 -0.29
C ARG A 22 1.68 3.55 0.23
N LEU A 23 1.44 3.53 1.54
CA LEU A 23 0.16 3.13 2.12
C LEU A 23 -0.98 3.97 1.53
N VAL A 24 -2.08 3.31 1.19
CA VAL A 24 -3.29 3.91 0.65
C VAL A 24 -4.40 3.87 1.68
N LYS A 25 -4.96 5.04 1.97
CA LYS A 25 -6.12 5.27 2.86
C LYS A 25 -6.93 6.42 2.28
N THR A 26 -8.15 6.64 2.78
CA THR A 26 -8.87 7.88 2.44
C THR A 26 -8.19 9.09 3.12
N TYR A 27 -8.44 10.29 2.59
CA TYR A 27 -7.99 11.52 3.25
C TYR A 27 -8.41 11.58 4.73
N ASP A 28 -9.67 11.26 5.01
CA ASP A 28 -10.22 11.29 6.38
C ASP A 28 -9.52 10.27 7.29
N GLN A 29 -9.19 9.08 6.79
CA GLN A 29 -8.44 8.10 7.58
C GLN A 29 -6.99 8.52 7.87
N PHE A 30 -6.33 9.24 6.96
CA PHE A 30 -5.03 9.85 7.28
C PHE A 30 -5.18 10.96 8.32
N ARG A 31 -6.25 11.73 8.25
CA ARG A 31 -6.55 12.78 9.23
C ARG A 31 -6.85 12.22 10.62
N GLU A 32 -7.60 11.13 10.70
CA GLU A 32 -8.09 10.59 11.98
C GLU A 32 -7.07 9.68 12.68
N SER A 33 -6.33 8.85 11.94
CA SER A 33 -5.43 7.84 12.51
C SER A 33 -4.00 7.91 11.99
N GLY A 34 -3.69 8.87 11.12
CA GLY A 34 -2.37 9.06 10.57
C GLY A 34 -1.89 7.90 9.69
N CYS A 35 -0.57 7.81 9.53
CA CYS A 35 0.09 6.75 8.78
C CYS A 35 0.80 5.78 9.73
N GLU A 36 0.38 4.51 9.72
CA GLU A 36 0.85 3.44 10.61
C GLU A 36 2.31 3.06 10.37
N ASN A 37 2.83 3.35 9.16
CA ASN A 37 4.23 3.16 8.81
C ASN A 37 5.09 4.41 9.02
N CYS A 38 4.47 5.59 9.16
CA CYS A 38 5.17 6.88 9.22
C CYS A 38 4.61 7.75 10.36
N PRO A 39 4.73 7.30 11.63
CA PRO A 39 4.19 8.03 12.78
C PRO A 39 4.83 9.40 12.97
N PHE A 40 6.05 9.61 12.46
CA PHE A 40 6.78 10.88 12.53
C PHE A 40 6.18 12.01 11.68
N PHE A 41 5.16 11.73 10.86
CA PHE A 41 4.40 12.80 10.19
C PHE A 41 3.32 13.41 11.08
N ASP A 42 2.98 12.79 12.22
CA ASP A 42 1.98 13.29 13.19
C ASP A 42 0.67 13.79 12.54
N MET A 43 0.24 13.11 11.47
CA MET A 43 -0.93 13.48 10.66
C MET A 43 -2.25 13.46 11.44
N ASP A 44 -2.31 12.70 12.54
CA ASP A 44 -3.43 12.61 13.49
C ASP A 44 -3.52 13.81 14.44
N LYS A 45 -2.45 14.60 14.53
CA LYS A 45 -2.37 15.81 15.37
C LYS A 45 -2.35 17.07 14.53
N GLU A 46 -1.66 17.03 13.39
CA GLU A 46 -1.48 18.16 12.49
C GLU A 46 -2.10 17.86 11.13
N HIS A 47 -3.42 17.99 11.06
CA HIS A 47 -4.20 17.61 9.88
C HIS A 47 -3.81 18.35 8.59
N GLU A 48 -3.21 19.53 8.71
CA GLU A 48 -2.77 20.34 7.56
C GLU A 48 -1.63 19.65 6.78
N VAL A 49 -0.80 18.84 7.45
CA VAL A 49 0.34 18.15 6.81
C VAL A 49 -0.09 16.95 5.96
N VAL A 50 -1.34 16.49 6.09
CA VAL A 50 -1.86 15.35 5.31
C VAL A 50 -1.78 15.66 3.82
N GLY A 51 -2.11 16.89 3.41
CA GLY A 51 -2.03 17.34 2.02
C GLY A 51 -0.62 17.27 1.45
N ASP A 52 0.38 17.64 2.25
CA ASP A 52 1.78 17.72 1.84
C ASP A 52 2.50 16.37 1.85
N CYS A 53 2.07 15.45 2.73
CA CYS A 53 2.70 14.15 2.90
C CYS A 53 2.03 13.03 2.09
N THR A 54 0.94 13.32 1.38
CA THR A 54 0.16 12.33 0.61
C THR A 54 -0.23 12.84 -0.77
N THR A 55 -0.52 11.95 -1.72
CA THR A 55 -0.95 12.32 -3.08
C THR A 55 -2.16 11.52 -3.53
N SER A 56 -3.11 12.15 -4.22
CA SER A 56 -4.17 11.46 -4.96
C SER A 56 -3.71 10.99 -6.34
N ASN A 57 -2.54 11.43 -6.82
CA ASN A 57 -1.99 11.05 -8.10
C ASN A 57 -1.17 9.76 -7.98
N PHE A 58 -1.86 8.63 -7.90
CA PHE A 58 -1.28 7.30 -7.99
C PHE A 58 -2.09 6.44 -8.96
N THR A 59 -1.57 5.27 -9.29
CA THR A 59 -2.24 4.31 -10.18
C THR A 59 -2.12 2.95 -9.54
N GLY A 60 -3.18 2.13 -9.55
CA GLY A 60 -3.14 0.77 -9.04
C GLY A 60 -2.98 0.68 -7.52
N ILE A 61 -3.55 -0.39 -6.97
CA ILE A 61 -3.46 -0.74 -5.55
C ILE A 61 -3.13 -2.23 -5.47
N ILE A 62 -2.18 -2.60 -4.62
CA ILE A 62 -1.89 -4.00 -4.29
C ILE A 62 -2.16 -4.24 -2.81
N SER A 63 -2.89 -5.31 -2.48
CA SER A 63 -3.05 -5.75 -1.09
C SER A 63 -1.95 -6.74 -0.73
N VAL A 64 -1.20 -6.47 0.34
CA VAL A 64 -0.10 -7.30 0.83
C VAL A 64 -0.39 -7.79 2.24
N MET A 65 -0.71 -9.08 2.36
CA MET A 65 -0.98 -9.73 3.66
C MET A 65 0.33 -10.03 4.42
N ASP A 66 1.35 -10.55 3.73
CA ASP A 66 2.66 -10.86 4.30
C ASP A 66 3.80 -10.24 3.47
N PRO A 67 4.30 -9.06 3.88
CA PRO A 67 5.36 -8.35 3.16
C PRO A 67 6.71 -9.06 3.23
N THR A 68 6.97 -9.87 4.26
CA THR A 68 8.25 -10.58 4.43
C THR A 68 8.40 -11.73 3.44
N ARG A 69 7.28 -12.36 3.06
CA ARG A 69 7.24 -13.49 2.14
C ARG A 69 6.87 -13.11 0.70
N SER A 70 6.19 -11.99 0.49
CA SER A 70 5.74 -11.57 -0.84
C SER A 70 6.89 -11.10 -1.75
N TRP A 71 7.02 -11.68 -2.94
CA TRP A 71 7.93 -11.19 -3.97
C TRP A 71 7.56 -9.77 -4.39
N ALA A 72 6.27 -9.48 -4.55
CA ALA A 72 5.80 -8.15 -4.90
C ALA A 72 6.22 -7.14 -3.84
N ALA A 73 6.08 -7.47 -2.55
CA ALA A 73 6.54 -6.60 -1.47
C ALA A 73 8.06 -6.34 -1.52
N LYS A 74 8.87 -7.37 -1.82
CA LYS A 74 10.32 -7.24 -2.00
C LYS A 74 10.67 -6.36 -3.20
N TRP A 75 10.03 -6.59 -4.34
CA TRP A 75 10.21 -5.81 -5.56
C TRP A 75 9.82 -4.34 -5.36
N LEU A 76 8.76 -4.11 -4.60
CA LEU A 76 8.27 -2.78 -4.24
C LEU A 76 9.04 -2.14 -3.08
N ARG A 77 9.99 -2.86 -2.47
CA ARG A 77 10.78 -2.44 -1.30
C ARG A 77 9.91 -2.05 -0.09
N ILE A 78 8.82 -2.78 0.14
CA ILE A 78 7.89 -2.63 1.28
C ILE A 78 7.94 -3.82 2.25
N GLY A 79 9.03 -4.60 2.22
CA GLY A 79 9.17 -5.84 2.99
C GLY A 79 9.19 -5.69 4.51
N GLU A 80 9.47 -4.49 5.02
CA GLU A 80 9.52 -4.17 6.46
C GLU A 80 8.31 -3.34 6.94
N SER A 81 7.35 -3.07 6.04
CA SER A 81 6.17 -2.28 6.39
C SER A 81 5.08 -3.16 7.02
N GLN A 82 4.11 -2.57 7.75
CA GLN A 82 3.06 -3.32 8.49
C GLN A 82 2.26 -4.26 7.56
N SER A 83 1.87 -5.44 8.05
CA SER A 83 0.99 -6.36 7.30
C SER A 83 -0.40 -5.75 7.02
N ASN A 84 -1.02 -6.14 5.89
CA ASN A 84 -2.28 -5.62 5.31
C ASN A 84 -2.19 -4.30 4.53
N LEU A 85 -1.01 -3.97 4.01
CA LEU A 85 -0.82 -2.78 3.18
C LEU A 85 -1.55 -2.88 1.86
N LEU A 86 -2.52 -1.99 1.65
CA LEU A 86 -2.90 -1.55 0.32
C LEU A 86 -1.87 -0.52 -0.13
N CYS A 87 -1.01 -0.92 -1.06
CA CYS A 87 0.10 -0.12 -1.53
C CYS A 87 -0.22 0.47 -2.90
N ALA A 88 -0.08 1.79 -3.03
CA ALA A 88 -0.25 2.48 -4.30
C ALA A 88 1.07 2.52 -5.04
N ARG A 89 1.08 2.05 -6.28
CA ARG A 89 2.23 2.27 -7.15
C ARG A 89 1.80 2.25 -8.58
N LYS A 90 2.31 3.20 -9.38
CA LYS A 90 2.28 3.18 -10.85
C LYS A 90 2.93 1.89 -11.38
N ILE A 91 2.19 0.79 -11.31
CA ILE A 91 2.45 -0.46 -12.01
C ILE A 91 1.90 -0.20 -13.40
N MET A 92 2.68 0.53 -14.21
CA MET A 92 2.57 0.33 -15.64
C MET A 92 3.30 -0.98 -15.93
N CYS A 93 2.65 -2.11 -15.64
CA CYS A 93 3.05 -3.39 -16.23
C CYS A 93 2.49 -3.42 -17.65
N HIS A 94 2.98 -2.53 -18.51
CA HIS A 94 3.12 -2.90 -19.90
C HIS A 94 4.40 -3.74 -19.94
N THR A 95 4.29 -5.01 -20.33
CA THR A 95 5.39 -5.96 -20.55
C THR A 95 5.82 -6.82 -19.34
N TYR A 96 4.94 -7.73 -18.88
CA TYR A 96 5.24 -9.18 -18.82
C TYR A 96 4.03 -9.96 -18.30
N HIS A 97 3.38 -10.71 -19.20
CA HIS A 97 2.42 -11.80 -19.01
C HIS A 97 1.36 -11.70 -17.88
N GLN A 98 0.08 -11.74 -18.31
CA GLN A 98 -1.15 -11.86 -17.51
C GLN A 98 -1.23 -13.09 -16.57
N ASN A 99 -0.18 -13.93 -16.47
CA ASN A 99 -0.22 -15.23 -15.80
C ASN A 99 0.54 -15.27 -14.45
N ALA A 100 0.99 -14.13 -13.92
CA ALA A 100 1.88 -14.11 -12.75
C ALA A 100 1.19 -13.96 -11.39
N PHE A 101 -0.12 -13.68 -11.35
CA PHE A 101 -0.87 -13.45 -10.12
C PHE A 101 -1.89 -14.57 -9.89
N ASP A 102 -1.66 -15.42 -8.88
CA ASP A 102 -2.69 -16.34 -8.39
C ASP A 102 -3.42 -15.72 -7.19
N TRP A 103 -4.75 -15.80 -7.24
CA TRP A 103 -5.66 -15.34 -6.19
C TRP A 103 -6.23 -16.56 -5.47
N SER A 104 -5.46 -17.12 -4.54
CA SER A 104 -5.89 -18.25 -3.71
C SER A 104 -5.97 -17.81 -2.24
N GLY A 105 -7.14 -18.03 -1.61
CA GLY A 105 -7.35 -17.76 -0.18
C GLY A 105 -7.36 -16.29 0.25
N GLY A 106 -7.76 -15.36 -0.62
CA GLY A 106 -7.90 -13.93 -0.28
C GLY A 106 -6.58 -13.14 -0.26
N SER A 107 -5.49 -13.71 -0.77
CA SER A 107 -4.18 -13.06 -0.84
C SER A 107 -3.58 -13.20 -2.24
N CYS A 108 -2.94 -12.15 -2.74
CA CYS A 108 -2.31 -12.15 -4.05
C CYS A 108 -0.90 -12.73 -3.93
N TYR A 109 -0.71 -13.96 -4.42
CA TYR A 109 0.60 -14.61 -4.43
C TYR A 109 1.19 -14.49 -5.83
N LEU A 110 2.35 -13.83 -5.96
CA LEU A 110 3.13 -13.95 -7.18
C LEU A 110 3.78 -15.34 -7.17
N HIS A 111 3.39 -16.21 -8.10
CA HIS A 111 4.13 -17.44 -8.33
C HIS A 111 5.57 -17.07 -8.70
N ARG A 112 6.56 -17.71 -8.06
CA ARG A 112 7.96 -17.67 -8.54
C ARG A 112 7.92 -18.19 -9.98
N VAL A 113 7.91 -17.30 -10.97
CA VAL A 113 8.31 -17.67 -12.33
C VAL A 113 9.81 -17.90 -12.22
N GLY A 114 10.20 -19.18 -12.14
CA GLY A 114 11.59 -19.58 -12.17
C GLY A 114 12.25 -18.95 -13.38
N VAL A 115 13.40 -18.30 -13.16
CA VAL A 115 14.30 -17.91 -14.23
C VAL A 115 14.83 -19.22 -14.83
N LEU A 116 14.34 -19.57 -16.01
CA LEU A 116 15.06 -20.44 -16.96
C LEU A 116 15.68 -19.54 -18.02
#